data_AF-A0A926W158-F1
#
_entry.id   AF-A0A926W158-F1
#
_cell.length_a   1.000
_cell.length_b   1.000
_cell.length_c   1.000
_cell.angle_alpha   90.00
_cell.angle_beta   90.00
_cell.angle_gamma   90.00
#
_symmetry.space_group_name_H-M   'P 1'
#
loop_
_entity.id
_entity.type
_entity.pdbx_description
1 polymer ?
#
loop_
_entity_poly.entity_id
_entity_poly.type
_entity_poly.pdbx_seq_one_letter_code
_entity_poly.pdbx_strand_id
1 'polypeptide(L)'
;MFNTHISIYGYQVIEEIYNGSRTIVYRGSRESDSLPVVIKLLKNPYPSFNELVQFRNQYTIAKNLNSSPIIQTYSLEAYQNGYALVMEDFGGISLKDYFARNDTRDIRLLQEFLQIAIALCNTLEILYSQHIIHKDIKPSNILINPKTKQVKLIDFSIASLLPRETQTLISPNVLEGTLAYISPKQTGRMNRGIDYRTDFYSVGVTFYELLTGELPFQSNDPMELVHCHIAKAAPLVHEINPQIPSIISKIVSKLMAKNAEDRYQSVLGLKHDLEICFTQLKTTAKIENFPIAQRDVCDRFIIPDKLYGREAEVKTLLQAFEKVSLGAVEITLVAGFSGIGKTAVVNEIHKPIVRQRGYFIKGKFDQFNRNIPFSAFVQAFRNFMDQLLTESEVQIQKWKNKIIQALGEDGQVIIEVIPELERIIGKQLPAPELSGNAAQNRFNLLFHKFLQVFATKDHPLEAV
;
A
#
# COMPACT_ATOMS: atom_id res chain seq x y z
N MET A 1 -15.28 -24.68 -26.06
CA MET A 1 -14.67 -23.43 -26.58
C MET A 1 -15.79 -22.40 -26.70
N PHE A 2 -16.00 -21.57 -25.69
CA PHE A 2 -16.89 -20.41 -25.83
C PHE A 2 -16.05 -19.26 -26.38
N ASN A 3 -16.07 -19.05 -27.70
CA ASN A 3 -15.61 -17.79 -28.29
C ASN A 3 -16.63 -16.71 -27.93
N THR A 4 -16.47 -16.10 -26.76
CA THR A 4 -17.12 -14.82 -26.46
C THR A 4 -16.48 -13.78 -27.37
N HIS A 5 -17.09 -13.53 -28.53
CA HIS A 5 -16.72 -12.40 -29.37
C HIS A 5 -16.99 -11.12 -28.57
N ILE A 6 -15.92 -10.53 -28.04
CA ILE A 6 -15.99 -9.21 -27.41
C ILE A 6 -16.11 -8.19 -28.53
N SER A 7 -17.25 -7.50 -28.55
CA SER A 7 -17.52 -6.43 -29.50
C SER A 7 -17.53 -5.12 -28.75
N ILE A 8 -16.60 -4.24 -29.12
CA ILE A 8 -16.49 -2.89 -28.58
C ILE A 8 -16.70 -1.97 -29.77
N TYR A 9 -17.75 -1.15 -29.72
CA TYR A 9 -18.13 -0.30 -30.84
C TYR A 9 -16.97 0.61 -31.29
N GLY A 10 -16.62 0.57 -32.58
CA GLY A 10 -15.53 1.35 -33.15
C GLY A 10 -14.13 0.74 -32.99
N TYR A 11 -14.02 -0.50 -32.48
CA TYR A 11 -12.74 -1.18 -32.28
C TYR A 11 -12.79 -2.63 -32.73
N GLN A 12 -11.78 -3.02 -33.51
CA GLN A 12 -11.51 -4.41 -33.86
C GLN A 12 -10.56 -5.02 -32.82
N VAL A 13 -11.05 -5.99 -32.05
CA VAL A 13 -10.22 -6.78 -31.12
C VAL A 13 -9.41 -7.82 -31.90
N ILE A 14 -8.10 -7.88 -31.65
CA ILE A 14 -7.17 -8.76 -32.37
C ILE A 14 -6.75 -9.94 -31.48
N GLU A 15 -6.24 -9.66 -30.28
CA GLU A 15 -5.75 -10.70 -29.36
C GLU A 15 -5.92 -10.30 -27.89
N GLU A 16 -6.08 -11.29 -27.01
CA GLU A 16 -6.00 -11.12 -25.56
C GLU A 16 -4.52 -11.12 -25.14
N ILE A 17 -4.06 -10.02 -24.52
CA ILE A 17 -2.66 -9.89 -24.09
C ILE A 17 -2.47 -10.07 -22.59
N TYR A 18 -3.53 -9.94 -21.79
CA TYR A 18 -3.48 -10.17 -20.35
C TYR A 18 -4.85 -10.52 -19.77
N ASN A 19 -4.88 -11.47 -18.83
CA ASN A 19 -6.08 -11.92 -18.13
C ASN A 19 -5.81 -12.04 -16.63
N GLY A 20 -6.17 -10.99 -15.90
CA GLY A 20 -5.99 -10.92 -14.45
C GLY A 20 -7.21 -11.36 -13.67
N SER A 21 -7.14 -11.17 -12.35
CA SER A 21 -8.28 -11.39 -11.45
C SER A 21 -9.39 -10.34 -11.63
N ARG A 22 -9.00 -9.07 -11.82
CA ARG A 22 -9.94 -7.92 -11.92
C ARG A 22 -10.13 -7.38 -13.32
N THR A 23 -9.14 -7.55 -14.20
CA THR A 23 -9.15 -6.91 -15.53
C THR A 23 -8.69 -7.87 -16.60
N ILE A 24 -9.17 -7.62 -17.82
CA ILE A 24 -8.73 -8.30 -19.03
C ILE A 24 -8.27 -7.22 -20.01
N VAL A 25 -7.18 -7.48 -20.74
CA VAL A 25 -6.58 -6.52 -21.66
C VAL A 25 -6.44 -7.15 -23.03
N TYR A 26 -6.90 -6.41 -24.04
CA TYR A 26 -6.85 -6.79 -25.43
C TYR A 26 -5.95 -5.85 -26.22
N ARG A 27 -5.29 -6.37 -27.24
CA ARG A 27 -4.73 -5.59 -28.34
C ARG A 27 -5.77 -5.53 -29.46
N GLY A 28 -5.89 -4.37 -30.09
CA GLY A 28 -6.85 -4.14 -31.15
C GLY A 28 -6.45 -2.99 -32.06
N SER A 29 -7.37 -2.61 -32.94
CA SER A 29 -7.24 -1.45 -33.83
C SER A 29 -8.53 -0.64 -33.80
N ARG A 30 -8.41 0.69 -33.78
CA ARG A 30 -9.56 1.59 -33.89
C ARG A 30 -10.05 1.63 -35.33
N GLU A 31 -11.33 1.37 -35.56
CA GLU A 31 -11.89 1.18 -36.91
C GLU A 31 -11.85 2.47 -37.75
N SER A 32 -11.93 3.65 -37.12
CA SER A 32 -12.00 4.93 -37.83
C SER A 32 -10.70 5.32 -38.55
N ASP A 33 -9.54 4.88 -38.06
CA ASP A 33 -8.22 5.29 -38.56
C ASP A 33 -7.17 4.17 -38.54
N SER A 34 -7.58 2.94 -38.22
CA SER A 34 -6.69 1.78 -38.07
C SER A 34 -5.58 1.97 -37.02
N LEU A 35 -5.74 2.91 -36.07
CA LEU A 35 -4.74 3.15 -35.02
C LEU A 35 -4.62 1.92 -34.11
N PRO A 36 -3.41 1.37 -33.89
CA PRO A 36 -3.20 0.30 -32.91
C PRO A 36 -3.51 0.76 -31.49
N VAL A 37 -4.26 -0.04 -30.75
CA VAL A 37 -4.71 0.29 -29.39
C VAL A 37 -4.62 -0.89 -28.44
N VAL A 38 -4.46 -0.58 -27.16
CA VAL A 38 -4.67 -1.51 -26.05
C VAL A 38 -5.98 -1.15 -25.35
N ILE A 39 -6.84 -2.15 -25.12
CA ILE A 39 -8.15 -1.97 -24.50
C ILE A 39 -8.20 -2.77 -23.20
N LYS A 40 -8.26 -2.06 -22.07
CA LYS A 40 -8.39 -2.66 -20.73
C LYS A 40 -9.87 -2.63 -20.31
N LEU A 41 -10.38 -3.80 -19.92
CA LEU A 41 -11.76 -4.03 -19.47
C LEU A 41 -11.78 -4.52 -18.02
N LEU A 42 -12.88 -4.26 -17.33
CA LEU A 42 -13.21 -4.94 -16.07
C LEU A 42 -13.67 -6.37 -16.35
N LYS A 43 -13.17 -7.32 -15.57
CA LYS A 43 -13.53 -8.75 -15.69
C LYS A 43 -14.89 -9.04 -15.08
N ASN A 44 -15.25 -8.33 -14.01
CA ASN A 44 -16.53 -8.46 -13.35
C ASN A 44 -17.62 -7.76 -14.20
N PRO A 45 -18.68 -8.47 -14.66
CA PRO A 45 -19.77 -7.88 -15.44
C PRO A 45 -20.61 -6.87 -14.63
N TYR A 46 -20.54 -6.91 -13.30
CA TYR A 46 -21.21 -5.95 -12.40
C TYR A 46 -20.17 -5.36 -11.44
N PRO A 47 -19.32 -4.44 -11.93
CA PRO A 47 -18.25 -3.88 -11.13
C PRO A 47 -18.78 -3.05 -9.98
N SER A 48 -18.05 -3.08 -8.87
CA SER A 48 -18.30 -2.22 -7.71
C SER A 48 -18.03 -0.75 -8.05
N PHE A 49 -18.60 0.16 -7.26
CA PHE A 49 -18.33 1.58 -7.38
C PHE A 49 -16.82 1.91 -7.32
N ASN A 50 -16.06 1.21 -6.46
CA ASN A 50 -14.63 1.41 -6.33
C ASN A 50 -13.87 1.02 -7.60
N GLU A 51 -14.24 -0.06 -8.27
CA GLU A 51 -13.63 -0.47 -9.55
C GLU A 51 -13.91 0.55 -10.65
N LEU A 52 -15.12 1.10 -10.71
CA LEU A 52 -15.48 2.17 -11.63
C LEU A 52 -14.69 3.45 -11.38
N VAL A 53 -14.53 3.83 -10.11
CA VAL A 53 -13.74 5.00 -9.70
C VAL A 53 -12.27 4.82 -10.08
N GLN A 54 -11.69 3.63 -9.89
CA GLN A 54 -10.30 3.34 -10.26
C GLN A 54 -10.05 3.53 -11.76
N PHE A 55 -10.94 3.03 -12.63
CA PHE A 55 -10.83 3.23 -14.08
C PHE A 55 -10.96 4.70 -14.48
N ARG A 56 -11.93 5.40 -13.89
CA ARG A 56 -12.13 6.82 -14.13
C ARG A 56 -10.93 7.66 -13.65
N ASN A 57 -10.36 7.31 -12.49
CA ASN A 57 -9.18 7.96 -11.94
C ASN A 57 -7.98 7.76 -12.88
N GLN A 58 -7.73 6.53 -13.32
CA GLN A 58 -6.67 6.21 -14.28
C GLN A 58 -6.80 7.06 -15.55
N TYR A 59 -7.99 7.11 -16.16
CA TYR A 59 -8.24 7.94 -17.34
C TYR A 59 -8.00 9.43 -17.08
N THR A 60 -8.56 9.95 -15.99
CA THR A 60 -8.52 11.39 -15.67
C THR A 60 -7.09 11.87 -15.43
N ILE A 61 -6.26 11.07 -14.76
CA ILE A 61 -4.86 11.41 -14.49
C ILE A 61 -4.02 11.26 -15.77
N ALA A 62 -4.06 10.09 -16.41
CA ALA A 62 -3.18 9.79 -17.53
C ALA A 62 -3.44 10.66 -18.77
N LYS A 63 -4.71 11.01 -19.04
CA LYS A 63 -5.07 11.89 -20.18
C LYS A 63 -4.43 13.28 -20.09
N ASN A 64 -4.20 13.78 -18.88
CA ASN A 64 -3.64 15.12 -18.68
C ASN A 64 -2.10 15.13 -18.68
N LEU A 65 -1.44 13.97 -18.62
CA LEU A 65 0.00 13.88 -18.48
C LEU A 65 0.79 13.93 -19.78
N ASN A 66 0.14 13.71 -20.94
CA ASN A 66 0.65 13.81 -22.33
C ASN A 66 2.19 13.85 -22.47
N SER A 67 2.86 12.80 -21.99
CA SER A 67 4.33 12.73 -21.95
C SER A 67 4.80 11.35 -22.40
N SER A 68 5.86 11.33 -23.21
CA SER A 68 6.37 10.08 -23.81
C SER A 68 6.68 8.95 -22.81
N PRO A 69 7.19 9.20 -21.59
CA PRO A 69 7.47 8.14 -20.61
C PRO A 69 6.23 7.56 -19.91
N ILE A 70 5.03 8.07 -20.20
CA ILE A 70 3.77 7.62 -19.61
C ILE A 70 2.87 7.13 -20.75
N ILE A 71 2.17 6.02 -20.55
CA ILE A 71 1.28 5.51 -21.60
C ILE A 71 0.17 6.51 -21.89
N GLN A 72 -0.02 6.83 -23.17
CA GLN A 72 -1.09 7.74 -23.54
C GLN A 72 -2.43 7.01 -23.42
N THR A 73 -3.39 7.68 -22.79
CA THR A 73 -4.77 7.20 -22.72
C THR A 73 -5.62 7.99 -23.70
N TYR A 74 -6.28 7.29 -24.62
CA TYR A 74 -7.06 7.92 -25.70
C TYR A 74 -8.50 8.24 -25.26
N SER A 75 -9.21 7.26 -24.70
CA SER A 75 -10.60 7.42 -24.29
C SER A 75 -11.01 6.46 -23.18
N LEU A 76 -12.15 6.76 -22.56
CA LEU A 76 -12.84 5.91 -21.60
C LEU A 76 -14.26 5.73 -22.12
N GLU A 77 -14.51 4.58 -22.73
CA GLU A 77 -15.80 4.26 -23.36
C GLU A 77 -16.71 3.53 -22.37
N ALA A 78 -18.02 3.73 -22.48
CA ALA A 78 -18.99 2.92 -21.77
C ALA A 78 -19.01 1.50 -22.38
N TYR A 79 -18.88 0.47 -21.54
CA TYR A 79 -18.93 -0.92 -21.98
C TYR A 79 -19.68 -1.77 -20.96
N GLN A 80 -20.84 -2.30 -21.35
CA GLN A 80 -21.77 -3.02 -20.47
C GLN A 80 -22.07 -2.19 -19.20
N ASN A 81 -21.86 -2.75 -18.00
CA ASN A 81 -22.05 -2.05 -16.72
C ASN A 81 -20.76 -1.37 -16.22
N GLY A 82 -19.74 -1.22 -17.07
CA GLY A 82 -18.45 -0.64 -16.72
C GLY A 82 -17.84 0.20 -17.82
N TYR A 83 -16.52 0.21 -17.89
CA TYR A 83 -15.77 0.99 -18.85
C TYR A 83 -14.79 0.14 -19.65
N ALA A 84 -14.53 0.59 -20.88
CA ALA A 84 -13.38 0.19 -21.66
C ALA A 84 -12.37 1.35 -21.69
N LEU A 85 -11.18 1.12 -21.12
CA LEU A 85 -10.10 2.09 -21.13
C LEU A 85 -9.22 1.85 -22.36
N VAL A 86 -9.21 2.80 -23.29
CA VAL A 86 -8.49 2.71 -24.55
C VAL A 86 -7.18 3.48 -24.44
N MET A 87 -6.06 2.81 -24.72
CA MET A 87 -4.70 3.29 -24.52
C MET A 87 -3.84 3.07 -25.76
N GLU A 88 -2.72 3.77 -25.82
CA GLU A 88 -1.67 3.57 -26.82
C GLU A 88 -1.16 2.12 -26.84
N ASP A 89 -1.01 1.55 -28.03
CA ASP A 89 -0.19 0.35 -28.24
C ASP A 89 1.15 0.72 -28.87
N PHE A 90 2.20 0.76 -28.06
CA PHE A 90 3.56 1.00 -28.52
C PHE A 90 4.37 -0.31 -28.67
N GLY A 91 3.71 -1.47 -28.67
CA GLY A 91 4.36 -2.78 -28.74
C GLY A 91 5.16 -3.16 -27.49
N GLY A 92 4.81 -2.57 -26.34
CA GLY A 92 5.45 -2.85 -25.06
C GLY A 92 4.97 -4.15 -24.41
N ILE A 93 5.84 -4.76 -23.60
CA ILE A 93 5.50 -5.83 -22.64
C ILE A 93 5.90 -5.39 -21.23
N SER A 94 5.34 -6.02 -20.20
CA SER A 94 5.70 -5.67 -18.82
C SER A 94 7.17 -6.01 -18.52
N LEU A 95 7.81 -5.26 -17.61
CA LEU A 95 9.15 -5.61 -17.15
C LEU A 95 9.16 -6.98 -16.47
N LYS A 96 8.06 -7.35 -15.80
CA LYS A 96 7.89 -8.68 -15.23
C LYS A 96 8.08 -9.77 -16.30
N ASP A 97 7.39 -9.64 -17.44
CA ASP A 97 7.49 -10.62 -18.54
C ASP A 97 8.82 -10.52 -19.29
N TYR A 98 9.36 -9.31 -19.42
CA TYR A 98 10.64 -9.05 -20.08
C TYR A 98 11.81 -9.73 -19.35
N PHE A 99 11.88 -9.58 -18.03
CA PHE A 99 12.94 -10.20 -17.22
C PHE A 99 12.67 -11.68 -16.92
N ALA A 100 11.42 -12.16 -16.90
CA ALA A 100 11.14 -13.60 -16.76
C ALA A 100 11.65 -14.43 -17.95
N ARG A 101 11.81 -13.80 -19.12
CA ARG A 101 12.30 -14.45 -20.36
C ARG A 101 13.82 -14.42 -20.50
N ASN A 102 14.52 -13.67 -19.65
CA ASN A 102 15.98 -13.49 -19.70
C ASN A 102 16.63 -14.07 -18.43
N ASP A 103 17.77 -14.74 -18.55
CA ASP A 103 18.48 -15.31 -17.40
C ASP A 103 19.16 -14.20 -16.59
N THR A 104 18.67 -13.92 -15.37
CA THR A 104 19.02 -12.76 -14.50
C THR A 104 20.49 -12.66 -14.08
N ARG A 105 21.34 -13.62 -14.49
CA ARG A 105 22.75 -13.72 -14.10
C ARG A 105 23.74 -13.11 -15.09
N ASP A 106 23.30 -12.59 -16.24
CA ASP A 106 24.18 -11.97 -17.25
C ASP A 106 24.47 -10.48 -16.94
N ILE A 107 25.73 -10.07 -16.99
CA ILE A 107 26.16 -8.68 -16.79
C ILE A 107 25.54 -7.71 -17.83
N ARG A 108 25.16 -8.21 -19.01
CA ARG A 108 24.42 -7.44 -20.02
C ARG A 108 23.08 -6.94 -19.48
N LEU A 109 22.47 -7.66 -18.53
CA LEU A 109 21.25 -7.22 -17.86
C LEU A 109 21.48 -6.08 -16.88
N LEU A 110 22.68 -5.92 -16.32
CA LEU A 110 22.94 -4.79 -15.44
C LEU A 110 22.95 -3.46 -16.22
N GLN A 111 23.50 -3.47 -17.43
CA GLN A 111 23.45 -2.31 -18.32
C GLN A 111 22.01 -1.98 -18.72
N GLU A 112 21.22 -2.99 -19.12
CA GLU A 112 19.79 -2.79 -19.44
C GLU A 112 19.00 -2.30 -18.22
N PHE A 113 19.23 -2.88 -17.05
CA PHE A 113 18.65 -2.44 -15.79
C PHE A 113 18.93 -0.96 -15.52
N LEU A 114 20.19 -0.52 -15.66
CA LEU A 114 20.56 0.87 -15.42
C LEU A 114 19.86 1.83 -16.41
N GLN A 115 19.72 1.44 -17.69
CA GLN A 115 18.96 2.21 -18.67
C GLN A 115 17.49 2.34 -18.26
N ILE A 116 16.87 1.23 -17.84
CA ILE A 116 15.48 1.21 -17.38
C ILE A 116 15.32 2.05 -16.11
N ALA A 117 16.25 1.95 -15.16
CA ALA A 117 16.23 2.70 -13.92
C ALA A 117 16.34 4.22 -14.16
N ILE A 118 17.21 4.64 -15.08
CA ILE A 118 17.34 6.05 -15.48
C ILE A 118 16.06 6.52 -16.21
N ALA A 119 15.49 5.71 -17.10
CA ALA A 119 14.23 6.04 -17.78
C ALA A 119 13.05 6.18 -16.78
N LEU A 120 13.01 5.32 -15.75
CA LEU A 120 12.02 5.42 -14.69
C LEU A 120 12.22 6.70 -13.87
N CYS A 121 13.46 7.13 -13.61
CA CYS A 121 13.73 8.41 -12.97
C CYS A 121 13.14 9.59 -13.76
N ASN A 122 13.29 9.60 -15.10
CA ASN A 122 12.66 10.63 -15.93
C ASN A 122 11.12 10.65 -15.79
N THR A 123 10.52 9.48 -15.60
CA THR A 123 9.07 9.38 -15.38
C THR A 123 8.68 9.91 -14.00
N LEU A 124 9.43 9.55 -12.95
CA LEU A 124 9.20 10.04 -11.59
C LEU A 124 9.34 11.55 -11.48
N GLU A 125 10.26 12.15 -12.24
CA GLU A 125 10.43 13.61 -12.31
C GLU A 125 9.17 14.28 -12.87
N ILE A 126 8.56 13.71 -13.92
CA ILE A 126 7.28 14.19 -14.46
C ILE A 126 6.20 14.11 -13.39
N LEU A 127 6.02 12.95 -12.75
CA LEU A 127 5.02 12.78 -11.68
C LEU A 127 5.22 13.78 -10.55
N TYR A 128 6.48 13.95 -10.12
CA TYR A 128 6.85 14.89 -9.06
C TYR A 128 6.51 16.34 -9.41
N SER A 129 6.80 16.77 -10.64
CA SER A 129 6.50 18.12 -11.14
C SER A 129 5.00 18.38 -11.27
N GLN A 130 4.22 17.34 -11.55
CA GLN A 130 2.76 17.39 -11.68
C GLN A 130 2.03 17.12 -10.35
N HIS A 131 2.75 17.00 -9.24
CA HIS A 131 2.20 16.68 -7.91
C HIS A 131 1.41 15.36 -7.85
N ILE A 132 1.87 14.36 -8.60
CA ILE A 132 1.24 13.04 -8.68
C ILE A 132 2.04 12.05 -7.85
N ILE A 133 1.33 11.26 -7.05
CA ILE A 133 1.88 10.10 -6.34
C ILE A 133 1.25 8.86 -6.98
N HIS A 134 2.07 7.99 -7.57
CA HIS A 134 1.60 6.82 -8.33
C HIS A 134 1.00 5.73 -7.43
N LYS A 135 1.65 5.46 -6.29
CA LYS A 135 1.25 4.47 -5.27
C LYS A 135 1.31 2.99 -5.69
N ASP A 136 1.41 2.65 -6.97
CA ASP A 136 1.47 1.26 -7.47
C ASP A 136 2.63 0.99 -8.45
N ILE A 137 3.85 1.46 -8.13
CA ILE A 137 5.02 1.18 -8.98
C ILE A 137 5.52 -0.25 -8.73
N LYS A 138 5.51 -1.06 -9.78
CA LYS A 138 5.95 -2.46 -9.78
C LYS A 138 6.29 -2.94 -11.20
N PRO A 139 7.05 -4.03 -11.38
CA PRO A 139 7.43 -4.52 -12.72
C PRO A 139 6.27 -4.79 -13.69
N SER A 140 5.08 -5.14 -13.20
CA SER A 140 3.90 -5.35 -14.06
C SER A 140 3.28 -4.04 -14.58
N ASN A 141 3.55 -2.91 -13.93
CA ASN A 141 3.05 -1.58 -14.31
C ASN A 141 4.12 -0.73 -15.03
N ILE A 142 5.29 -1.30 -15.30
CA ILE A 142 6.34 -0.66 -16.10
C ILE A 142 6.46 -1.47 -17.39
N LEU A 143 6.23 -0.83 -18.53
CA LEU A 143 6.29 -1.46 -19.84
C LEU A 143 7.60 -1.13 -20.54
N ILE A 144 8.16 -2.08 -21.27
CA ILE A 144 9.30 -1.90 -22.16
C ILE A 144 8.96 -2.41 -23.56
N ASN A 145 9.30 -1.63 -24.59
CA ASN A 145 9.32 -2.15 -25.96
C ASN A 145 10.63 -2.93 -26.17
N PRO A 146 10.58 -4.25 -26.44
CA PRO A 146 11.79 -5.07 -26.55
C PRO A 146 12.77 -4.65 -27.66
N LYS A 147 12.26 -3.98 -28.71
CA LYS A 147 13.05 -3.53 -29.86
C LYS A 147 13.64 -2.15 -29.64
N THR A 148 12.81 -1.18 -29.27
CA THR A 148 13.24 0.22 -29.11
C THR A 148 13.84 0.52 -27.74
N LYS A 149 13.64 -0.37 -26.77
CA LYS A 149 13.98 -0.22 -25.34
C LYS A 149 13.31 0.99 -24.67
N GLN A 150 12.28 1.57 -25.31
CA GLN A 150 11.48 2.63 -24.71
C GLN A 150 10.73 2.07 -23.49
N VAL A 151 10.81 2.77 -22.36
CA VAL A 151 10.13 2.43 -21.12
C VAL A 151 8.98 3.39 -20.89
N LYS A 152 7.80 2.87 -20.54
CA LYS A 152 6.62 3.66 -20.19
C LYS A 152 5.94 3.15 -18.91
N LEU A 153 5.47 4.06 -18.08
CA LEU A 153 4.68 3.73 -16.88
C LEU A 153 3.18 3.69 -17.20
N ILE A 154 2.48 2.74 -16.57
CA ILE A 154 1.03 2.53 -16.69
C ILE A 154 0.36 2.43 -15.31
N ASP A 155 -0.98 2.45 -15.32
CA ASP A 155 -1.86 2.14 -14.19
C ASP A 155 -1.86 3.18 -13.04
N PHE A 156 -2.53 4.30 -13.29
CA PHE A 156 -2.80 5.36 -12.30
C PHE A 156 -4.08 5.12 -11.48
N SER A 157 -4.57 3.87 -11.40
CA SER A 157 -5.87 3.56 -10.79
C SER A 157 -6.01 4.05 -9.34
N ILE A 158 -4.92 3.96 -8.55
CA ILE A 158 -4.87 4.39 -7.16
C ILE A 158 -4.01 5.65 -6.93
N ALA A 159 -3.56 6.29 -8.00
CA ALA A 159 -2.74 7.49 -7.92
C ALA A 159 -3.51 8.67 -7.32
N SER A 160 -2.81 9.59 -6.67
CA SER A 160 -3.39 10.82 -6.14
C SER A 160 -2.70 12.08 -6.68
N LEU A 161 -3.49 13.16 -6.82
CA LEU A 161 -3.06 14.49 -7.28
C LEU A 161 -2.70 15.42 -6.11
N LEU A 162 -2.54 14.87 -4.91
CA LEU A 162 -2.22 15.64 -3.71
C LEU A 162 -0.73 15.50 -3.39
N PRO A 163 -0.02 16.60 -3.09
CA PRO A 163 1.39 16.53 -2.71
C PRO A 163 1.61 15.77 -1.39
N ARG A 164 0.58 15.71 -0.54
CA ARG A 164 0.57 14.94 0.70
C ARG A 164 -0.84 14.44 1.01
N GLU A 165 -0.95 13.20 1.47
CA GLU A 165 -2.22 12.57 1.82
C GLU A 165 -2.12 11.81 3.15
N THR A 166 -3.13 11.95 4.00
CA THR A 166 -3.29 11.09 5.18
C THR A 166 -4.01 9.82 4.77
N GLN A 167 -3.28 8.70 4.71
CA GLN A 167 -3.88 7.41 4.39
C GLN A 167 -4.67 6.89 5.59
N THR A 168 -5.94 6.57 5.37
CA THR A 168 -6.71 5.75 6.30
C THR A 168 -6.22 4.29 6.23
N LEU A 169 -6.39 3.52 7.30
CA LEU A 169 -6.00 2.10 7.32
C LEU A 169 -6.62 1.38 6.11
N ILE A 170 -5.77 0.85 5.22
CA ILE A 170 -6.23 -0.01 4.12
C ILE A 170 -6.17 -1.46 4.60
N SER A 171 -7.21 -2.21 4.27
CA SER A 171 -7.22 -3.66 4.40
C SER A 171 -6.06 -4.30 3.64
N PRO A 172 -5.27 -5.17 4.29
CA PRO A 172 -4.29 -5.99 3.59
C PRO A 172 -4.91 -6.86 2.49
N ASN A 173 -6.11 -7.41 2.71
CA ASN A 173 -6.71 -8.39 1.81
C ASN A 173 -7.25 -7.79 0.50
N VAL A 174 -7.42 -6.46 0.44
CA VAL A 174 -7.83 -5.75 -0.79
C VAL A 174 -6.64 -5.54 -1.76
N LEU A 175 -5.42 -5.73 -1.27
CA LEU A 175 -4.17 -5.30 -1.93
C LEU A 175 -3.28 -6.45 -2.43
N GLU A 176 -3.80 -7.68 -2.48
CA GLU A 176 -3.04 -8.89 -2.86
C GLU A 176 -2.26 -8.68 -4.17
N GLY A 177 -0.94 -8.94 -4.15
CA GLY A 177 -0.01 -8.68 -5.26
C GLY A 177 0.61 -7.27 -5.31
N THR A 178 -0.13 -6.22 -4.96
CA THR A 178 0.43 -4.85 -4.76
C THR A 178 1.14 -4.72 -3.42
N LEU A 179 0.71 -5.48 -2.40
CA LEU A 179 1.33 -5.45 -1.08
C LEU A 179 2.83 -5.70 -1.09
N ALA A 180 3.34 -6.51 -2.03
CA ALA A 180 4.77 -6.78 -2.13
C ALA A 180 5.62 -5.53 -2.40
N TYR A 181 5.02 -4.47 -2.97
CA TYR A 181 5.68 -3.21 -3.32
C TYR A 181 5.21 -2.04 -2.47
N ILE A 182 4.33 -2.27 -1.49
CA ILE A 182 3.69 -1.21 -0.72
C ILE A 182 4.72 -0.50 0.15
N SER A 183 4.68 0.83 0.15
CA SER A 183 5.51 1.59 1.08
C SER A 183 4.98 1.46 2.51
N PRO A 184 5.86 1.56 3.52
CA PRO A 184 5.46 1.47 4.93
C PRO A 184 4.36 2.47 5.32
N LYS A 185 4.39 3.67 4.74
CA LYS A 185 3.39 4.74 4.98
C LYS A 185 2.02 4.42 4.38
N GLN A 186 1.98 3.78 3.22
CA GLN A 186 0.73 3.39 2.54
C GLN A 186 -0.07 2.34 3.31
N THR A 187 0.56 1.63 4.24
CA THR A 187 -0.15 0.68 5.11
C THR A 187 -1.14 1.35 6.07
N GLY A 188 -1.05 2.68 6.23
CA GLY A 188 -1.80 3.45 7.25
C GLY A 188 -1.32 3.22 8.69
N ARG A 189 -0.38 2.30 8.91
CA ARG A 189 0.08 1.85 10.24
C ARG A 189 1.33 2.57 10.75
N MET A 190 1.76 3.63 10.06
CA MET A 190 2.87 4.48 10.52
C MET A 190 2.43 5.85 11.01
N ASN A 191 1.14 6.20 10.88
CA ASN A 191 0.62 7.54 11.14
C ASN A 191 1.53 8.65 10.54
N ARG A 192 1.99 8.44 9.31
CA ARG A 192 2.79 9.40 8.53
C ARG A 192 2.07 9.70 7.24
N GLY A 193 2.20 10.94 6.76
CA GLY A 193 1.60 11.34 5.49
C GLY A 193 2.28 10.63 4.33
N ILE A 194 1.49 10.14 3.38
CA ILE A 194 1.97 9.70 2.08
C ILE A 194 2.41 10.93 1.31
N ASP A 195 3.61 10.87 0.75
CA ASP A 195 4.19 11.82 -0.20
C ASP A 195 4.86 11.06 -1.35
N TYR A 196 5.42 11.77 -2.33
CA TYR A 196 6.13 11.20 -3.48
C TYR A 196 7.25 10.21 -3.12
N ARG A 197 7.83 10.31 -1.91
CA ARG A 197 8.87 9.37 -1.43
C ARG A 197 8.31 7.96 -1.19
N THR A 198 6.99 7.80 -1.23
CA THR A 198 6.29 6.52 -1.34
C THR A 198 6.69 5.77 -2.61
N ASP A 199 6.67 6.46 -3.75
CA ASP A 199 7.01 5.87 -5.03
C ASP A 199 8.48 5.45 -5.06
N PHE A 200 9.38 6.19 -4.38
CA PHE A 200 10.79 5.79 -4.24
C PHE A 200 10.95 4.44 -3.52
N TYR A 201 10.12 4.17 -2.51
CA TYR A 201 10.17 2.87 -1.85
C TYR A 201 9.75 1.75 -2.80
N SER A 202 8.66 1.94 -3.54
CA SER A 202 8.15 0.97 -4.51
C SER A 202 9.13 0.75 -5.68
N VAL A 203 9.83 1.81 -6.11
CA VAL A 203 10.97 1.72 -7.04
C VAL A 203 12.11 0.91 -6.45
N GLY A 204 12.43 1.09 -5.17
CA GLY A 204 13.44 0.29 -4.47
C GLY A 204 13.10 -1.20 -4.47
N VAL A 205 11.85 -1.57 -4.15
CA VAL A 205 11.38 -2.97 -4.23
C VAL A 205 11.43 -3.48 -5.67
N THR A 206 11.01 -2.68 -6.64
CA THR A 206 11.07 -3.02 -8.07
C THR A 206 12.51 -3.30 -8.49
N PHE A 207 13.47 -2.45 -8.10
CA PHE A 207 14.88 -2.65 -8.42
C PHE A 207 15.44 -3.88 -7.74
N TYR A 208 15.06 -4.14 -6.48
CA TYR A 208 15.45 -5.34 -5.78
C TYR A 208 15.07 -6.59 -6.59
N GLU A 209 13.78 -6.72 -6.94
CA GLU A 209 13.29 -7.88 -7.70
C GLU A 209 13.92 -8.00 -9.08
N LEU A 210 14.12 -6.91 -9.81
CA LEU A 210 14.76 -6.96 -11.13
C LEU A 210 16.24 -7.39 -11.06
N LEU A 211 16.94 -7.10 -9.95
CA LEU A 211 18.36 -7.41 -9.77
C LEU A 211 18.59 -8.80 -9.17
N THR A 212 17.68 -9.29 -8.33
CA THR A 212 17.81 -10.58 -7.63
C THR A 212 16.97 -11.69 -8.25
N GLY A 213 15.89 -11.34 -8.97
CA GLY A 213 14.85 -12.26 -9.41
C GLY A 213 13.83 -12.62 -8.33
N GLU A 214 13.97 -12.09 -7.11
CA GLU A 214 13.14 -12.43 -5.96
C GLU A 214 12.66 -11.17 -5.23
N LEU A 215 11.46 -11.22 -4.63
CA LEU A 215 10.98 -10.13 -3.77
C LEU A 215 11.80 -10.02 -2.47
N PRO A 216 11.99 -8.81 -1.93
CA PRO A 216 12.75 -8.62 -0.68
C PRO A 216 12.09 -9.25 0.54
N PHE A 217 10.77 -9.41 0.49
CA PHE A 217 9.97 -10.05 1.53
C PHE A 217 8.99 -11.02 0.88
N GLN A 218 9.01 -12.27 1.34
CA GLN A 218 8.10 -13.32 0.88
C GLN A 218 7.29 -13.80 2.09
N SER A 219 5.96 -13.68 2.01
CA SER A 219 5.02 -14.30 2.94
C SER A 219 3.67 -14.46 2.27
N ASN A 220 2.96 -15.53 2.62
CA ASN A 220 1.57 -15.78 2.22
C ASN A 220 0.57 -15.10 3.18
N ASP A 221 1.04 -14.56 4.30
CA ASP A 221 0.23 -13.80 5.25
C ASP A 221 0.37 -12.28 4.93
N PRO A 222 -0.71 -11.63 4.44
CA PRO A 222 -0.70 -10.20 4.14
C PRO A 222 -0.26 -9.32 5.30
N MET A 223 -0.59 -9.69 6.54
CA MET A 223 -0.20 -8.92 7.73
C MET A 223 1.28 -9.11 8.06
N GLU A 224 1.83 -10.31 7.84
CA GLU A 224 3.28 -10.54 7.96
C GLU A 224 4.06 -9.76 6.89
N LEU A 225 3.53 -9.69 5.66
CA LEU A 225 4.15 -8.91 4.60
C LEU A 225 4.14 -7.41 4.98
N VAL A 226 3.01 -6.87 5.42
CA VAL A 226 2.91 -5.50 5.96
C VAL A 226 3.92 -5.26 7.09
N HIS A 227 4.07 -6.21 8.01
CA HIS A 227 5.06 -6.14 9.07
C HIS A 227 6.49 -6.05 8.51
N CYS A 228 6.83 -6.89 7.53
CA CYS A 228 8.14 -6.85 6.89
C CYS A 228 8.43 -5.48 6.26
N HIS A 229 7.43 -4.91 5.58
CA HIS A 229 7.55 -3.56 5.02
C HIS A 229 7.77 -2.52 6.11
N ILE A 230 7.12 -2.59 7.27
CA ILE A 230 7.26 -1.58 8.34
C ILE A 230 8.55 -1.70 9.14
N ALA A 231 8.99 -2.93 9.46
CA ALA A 231 9.99 -3.15 10.51
C ALA A 231 11.15 -4.07 10.13
N LYS A 232 10.98 -4.99 9.18
CA LYS A 232 12.06 -5.92 8.79
C LYS A 232 13.01 -5.25 7.80
N ALA A 233 14.31 -5.35 8.04
CA ALA A 233 15.32 -4.96 7.05
C ALA A 233 15.30 -5.95 5.88
N ALA A 234 15.35 -5.45 4.65
CA ALA A 234 15.50 -6.31 3.48
C ALA A 234 16.95 -6.85 3.43
N PRO A 235 17.16 -8.09 2.95
CA PRO A 235 18.50 -8.56 2.62
C PRO A 235 19.17 -7.63 1.61
N LEU A 236 20.50 -7.60 1.54
CA LEU A 236 21.19 -6.75 0.57
C LEU A 236 21.21 -7.42 -0.81
N VAL A 237 21.03 -6.64 -1.88
CA VAL A 237 20.96 -7.18 -3.26
C VAL A 237 22.23 -7.98 -3.60
N HIS A 238 23.40 -7.48 -3.20
CA HIS A 238 24.69 -8.13 -3.49
C HIS A 238 24.95 -9.38 -2.64
N GLU A 239 24.20 -9.60 -1.55
CA GLU A 239 24.25 -10.86 -0.79
C GLU A 239 23.48 -11.97 -1.52
N ILE A 240 22.42 -11.61 -2.26
CA ILE A 240 21.60 -12.55 -3.03
C ILE A 240 22.18 -12.78 -4.42
N ASN A 241 22.60 -11.71 -5.11
CA ASN A 241 23.25 -11.75 -6.40
C ASN A 241 24.64 -11.09 -6.33
N PRO A 242 25.72 -11.87 -6.08
CA PRO A 242 27.07 -11.35 -5.94
C PRO A 242 27.65 -10.67 -7.20
N GLN A 243 27.01 -10.84 -8.37
CA GLN A 243 27.41 -10.14 -9.59
C GLN A 243 27.03 -8.65 -9.55
N ILE A 244 26.13 -8.25 -8.64
CA ILE A 244 25.68 -6.87 -8.52
C ILE A 244 26.63 -6.10 -7.60
N PRO A 245 27.25 -5.00 -8.08
CA PRO A 245 28.13 -4.17 -7.27
C PRO A 245 27.45 -3.65 -5.99
N SER A 246 28.21 -3.62 -4.90
CA SER A 246 27.73 -3.19 -3.59
C SER A 246 27.14 -1.77 -3.60
N ILE A 247 27.60 -0.91 -4.50
CA ILE A 247 27.07 0.45 -4.66
C ILE A 247 25.61 0.47 -5.09
N ILE A 248 25.20 -0.39 -6.03
CA ILE A 248 23.80 -0.52 -6.44
C ILE A 248 22.96 -1.05 -5.28
N SER A 249 23.50 -1.99 -4.50
CA SER A 249 22.85 -2.48 -3.29
C SER A 249 22.64 -1.36 -2.25
N LYS A 250 23.55 -0.39 -2.14
CA LYS A 250 23.38 0.78 -1.27
C LYS A 250 22.27 1.71 -1.79
N ILE A 251 22.20 1.94 -3.10
CA ILE A 251 21.12 2.73 -3.73
C ILE A 251 19.76 2.09 -3.45
N VAL A 252 19.62 0.78 -3.69
CA VAL A 252 18.38 0.02 -3.43
C VAL A 252 18.00 0.07 -1.94
N SER A 253 18.97 -0.15 -1.05
CA SER A 253 18.73 -0.07 0.41
C SER A 253 18.27 1.33 0.85
N LYS A 254 18.87 2.40 0.30
CA LYS A 254 18.46 3.78 0.57
C LYS A 254 17.03 4.05 0.08
N LEU A 255 16.65 3.58 -1.12
CA LEU A 255 15.28 3.70 -1.62
C LEU A 255 14.26 3.00 -0.70
N MET A 256 14.62 1.83 -0.19
CA MET A 256 13.77 1.00 0.67
C MET A 256 13.86 1.35 2.17
N ALA A 257 14.45 2.48 2.53
CA ALA A 257 14.50 2.90 3.94
C ALA A 257 13.09 3.06 4.52
N LYS A 258 12.90 2.63 5.78
CA LYS A 258 11.56 2.56 6.39
C LYS A 258 11.00 3.95 6.67
N ASN A 259 11.83 4.85 7.18
CA ASN A 259 11.51 6.27 7.27
C ASN A 259 11.72 6.91 5.89
N ALA A 260 10.83 7.82 5.49
CA ALA A 260 10.97 8.51 4.20
C ALA A 260 12.10 9.55 4.22
N GLU A 261 12.43 10.05 5.40
CA GLU A 261 13.53 10.98 5.64
C GLU A 261 14.90 10.35 5.34
N ASP A 262 15.03 9.04 5.48
CA ASP A 262 16.28 8.31 5.23
C ASP A 262 16.45 7.94 3.73
N ARG A 263 15.38 8.06 2.94
CA ARG A 263 15.37 7.78 1.49
C ARG A 263 16.09 8.86 0.69
N TYR A 264 16.16 8.67 -0.62
CA TYR A 264 16.43 9.78 -1.53
C TYR A 264 15.36 10.86 -1.35
N GLN A 265 15.77 12.13 -1.31
CA GLN A 265 14.85 13.27 -1.20
C GLN A 265 14.50 13.86 -2.56
N SER A 266 15.30 13.57 -3.59
CA SER A 266 15.14 14.08 -4.95
C SER A 266 15.33 12.97 -5.99
N VAL A 267 14.53 13.04 -7.07
CA VAL A 267 14.70 12.17 -8.24
C VAL A 267 16.04 12.43 -8.92
N LEU A 268 16.48 13.69 -8.95
CA LEU A 268 17.75 14.10 -9.54
C LEU A 268 18.95 13.48 -8.82
N GLY A 269 18.92 13.40 -7.49
CA GLY A 269 19.97 12.72 -6.70
C GLY A 269 20.06 11.23 -7.03
N LEU A 270 18.92 10.55 -7.09
CA LEU A 270 18.87 9.14 -7.49
C LEU A 270 19.39 8.93 -8.92
N LYS A 271 18.90 9.73 -9.87
CA LYS A 271 19.29 9.66 -11.27
C LYS A 271 20.79 9.88 -11.45
N HIS A 272 21.37 10.84 -10.73
CA HIS A 272 22.80 11.13 -10.78
C HIS A 272 23.64 9.91 -10.35
N ASP A 273 23.30 9.26 -9.24
CA ASP A 273 24.02 8.08 -8.77
C ASP A 273 23.92 6.91 -9.77
N LEU A 274 22.75 6.72 -10.40
CA LEU A 274 22.53 5.70 -11.44
C LEU A 274 23.31 6.01 -12.73
N GLU A 275 23.40 7.28 -13.13
CA GLU A 275 24.17 7.72 -14.30
C GLU A 275 25.67 7.54 -14.11
N ILE A 276 26.20 7.76 -12.90
CA ILE A 276 27.59 7.42 -12.54
C ILE A 276 27.81 5.92 -12.74
N CYS A 277 26.93 5.09 -12.17
CA CYS A 277 27.00 3.63 -12.31
C CYS A 277 26.98 3.20 -13.78
N PHE A 278 26.07 3.77 -14.58
CA PHE A 278 25.94 3.46 -16.00
C PHE A 278 27.17 3.88 -16.80
N THR A 279 27.71 5.07 -16.53
CA THR A 279 28.90 5.59 -17.22
C THR A 279 30.12 4.73 -16.91
N GLN A 280 30.37 4.40 -15.64
CA GLN A 280 31.49 3.53 -15.26
C GLN A 280 31.36 2.14 -15.89
N LEU A 281 30.17 1.52 -15.84
CA LEU A 281 29.95 0.22 -16.45
C LEU A 281 30.23 0.25 -17.97
N LYS A 282 29.86 1.33 -18.66
CA LYS A 282 30.10 1.49 -20.11
C LYS A 282 31.58 1.73 -20.45
N THR A 283 32.33 2.45 -19.61
CA THR A 283 33.72 2.85 -19.92
C THR A 283 34.76 1.87 -19.39
N THR A 284 34.57 1.33 -18.18
CA THR A 284 35.55 0.48 -17.50
C THR A 284 35.06 -0.95 -17.26
N ALA A 285 33.82 -1.28 -17.66
CA ALA A 285 33.16 -2.56 -17.40
C ALA A 285 33.04 -2.93 -15.91
N LYS A 286 33.30 -1.98 -15.01
CA LYS A 286 33.23 -2.17 -13.55
C LYS A 286 32.64 -0.93 -12.91
N ILE A 287 31.93 -1.11 -11.80
CA ILE A 287 31.39 0.00 -11.02
C ILE A 287 32.18 0.06 -9.71
N GLU A 288 32.94 1.13 -9.54
CA GLU A 288 33.72 1.38 -8.34
C GLU A 288 32.82 1.94 -7.23
N ASN A 289 33.27 1.79 -5.98
CA ASN A 289 32.52 2.29 -4.83
C ASN A 289 32.70 3.80 -4.71
N PHE A 290 31.59 4.52 -4.53
CA PHE A 290 31.58 5.95 -4.28
C PHE A 290 30.54 6.31 -3.21
N PRO A 291 30.65 7.47 -2.53
CA PRO A 291 29.59 7.96 -1.65
C PRO A 291 28.34 8.32 -2.47
N ILE A 292 27.22 7.64 -2.19
CA ILE A 292 25.92 7.92 -2.82
C ILE A 292 25.25 9.18 -2.25
N ALA A 293 24.26 9.69 -2.97
CA ALA A 293 23.38 10.78 -2.55
C ALA A 293 24.10 12.12 -2.31
N GLN A 294 25.28 12.32 -2.91
CA GLN A 294 26.02 13.59 -2.81
C GLN A 294 25.29 14.77 -3.48
N ARG A 295 24.46 14.48 -4.50
CA ARG A 295 23.60 15.46 -5.19
C ARG A 295 22.13 15.31 -4.83
N ASP A 296 21.81 14.66 -3.71
CA ASP A 296 20.44 14.49 -3.26
C ASP A 296 19.96 15.73 -2.49
N VAL A 297 19.55 16.75 -3.24
CA VAL A 297 19.09 18.02 -2.70
C VAL A 297 17.58 18.13 -2.92
N CYS A 298 16.83 18.25 -1.83
CA CYS A 298 15.39 18.49 -1.89
C CYS A 298 15.13 19.95 -2.32
N ASP A 299 14.37 20.14 -3.40
CA ASP A 299 13.94 21.45 -3.90
C ASP A 299 12.73 22.00 -3.14
N ARG A 300 12.11 21.19 -2.26
CA ARG A 300 10.96 21.56 -1.45
C ARG A 300 11.30 21.57 0.04
N PHE A 301 10.74 22.54 0.75
CA PHE A 301 10.74 22.53 2.21
C PHE A 301 9.71 21.52 2.72
N ILE A 302 10.18 20.42 3.32
CA ILE A 302 9.33 19.36 3.89
C ILE A 302 9.59 19.31 5.39
N ILE A 303 8.54 19.50 6.19
CA ILE A 303 8.62 19.28 7.64
C ILE A 303 8.71 17.76 7.88
N PRO A 304 9.78 17.26 8.51
CA PRO A 304 9.91 15.84 8.80
C PRO A 304 8.79 15.34 9.73
N ASP A 305 8.31 14.12 9.50
CA ASP A 305 7.39 13.43 10.42
C ASP A 305 8.18 12.67 11.51
N LYS A 306 9.49 12.91 11.60
CA LYS A 306 10.38 12.31 12.59
C LYS A 306 10.15 12.95 13.95
N LEU A 307 10.01 12.11 14.97
CA LEU A 307 9.98 12.54 16.35
C LEU A 307 11.41 12.78 16.84
N TYR A 308 11.68 13.93 17.47
CA TYR A 308 13.01 14.31 17.96
C TYR A 308 12.97 14.52 19.47
N GLY A 309 13.98 14.03 20.20
CA GLY A 309 14.18 14.34 21.62
C GLY A 309 13.14 13.72 22.55
N ARG A 310 12.46 12.66 22.10
CA ARG A 310 11.43 11.91 22.85
C ARG A 310 11.75 10.42 22.95
N GLU A 311 13.02 10.08 22.77
CA GLU A 311 13.50 8.70 22.73
C GLU A 311 13.25 7.98 24.06
N ALA A 312 13.32 8.70 25.18
CA ALA A 312 13.05 8.16 26.51
C ALA A 312 11.57 7.80 26.68
N GLU A 313 10.66 8.71 26.35
CA GLU A 313 9.21 8.49 26.46
C GLU A 313 8.73 7.39 25.53
N VAL A 314 9.24 7.35 24.29
CA VAL A 314 8.98 6.25 23.36
C VAL A 314 9.47 4.93 23.95
N LYS A 315 10.69 4.88 24.49
CA LYS A 315 11.23 3.66 25.12
C LYS A 315 10.35 3.18 26.28
N THR A 316 9.82 4.07 27.12
CA THR A 316 8.91 3.71 28.20
C THR A 316 7.62 3.07 27.67
N LEU A 317 7.01 3.66 26.64
CA LEU A 317 5.81 3.09 26.01
C LEU A 317 6.10 1.71 25.39
N LEU A 318 7.24 1.56 24.73
CA LEU A 318 7.66 0.29 24.15
C LEU A 318 7.85 -0.81 25.19
N GLN A 319 8.41 -0.48 26.35
CA GLN A 319 8.57 -1.42 27.46
C GLN A 319 7.23 -1.84 28.06
N ALA A 320 6.27 -0.92 28.17
CA ALA A 320 4.91 -1.25 28.60
C ALA A 320 4.25 -2.22 27.61
N PHE A 321 4.36 -1.95 26.31
CA PHE A 321 3.84 -2.82 25.27
C PHE A 321 4.47 -4.23 25.29
N GLU A 322 5.79 -4.32 25.47
CA GLU A 322 6.49 -5.60 25.58
C GLU A 322 5.97 -6.44 26.75
N LYS A 323 5.70 -5.84 27.91
CA LYS A 323 5.08 -6.56 29.04
C LYS A 323 3.67 -7.04 28.70
N VAL A 324 2.85 -6.21 28.05
CA VAL A 324 1.49 -6.60 27.62
C VAL A 324 1.53 -7.78 26.68
N SER A 325 2.49 -7.81 25.76
CA SER A 325 2.69 -8.93 24.84
C SER A 325 3.02 -10.26 25.51
N LEU A 326 3.62 -10.20 26.70
CA LEU A 326 3.91 -11.35 27.54
C LEU A 326 2.73 -11.76 28.43
N GLY A 327 1.60 -11.06 28.34
CA GLY A 327 0.36 -11.33 29.06
C GLY A 327 0.10 -10.42 30.26
N ALA A 328 0.89 -9.36 30.47
CA ALA A 328 0.59 -8.37 31.50
C ALA A 328 -0.58 -7.47 31.10
N VAL A 329 -1.20 -6.83 32.10
CA VAL A 329 -2.18 -5.75 31.89
C VAL A 329 -1.54 -4.46 32.37
N GLU A 330 -1.33 -3.50 31.46
CA GLU A 330 -0.66 -2.23 31.74
C GLU A 330 -1.57 -1.08 31.32
N ILE A 331 -1.51 0.03 32.05
CA ILE A 331 -2.14 1.30 31.68
C ILE A 331 -1.06 2.37 31.64
N THR A 332 -0.88 3.03 30.50
CA THR A 332 0.06 4.14 30.37
C THR A 332 -0.67 5.45 30.15
N LEU A 333 -0.37 6.46 30.97
CA LEU A 333 -0.96 7.79 30.86
C LEU A 333 0.05 8.79 30.29
N VAL A 334 -0.27 9.38 29.13
CA VAL A 334 0.56 10.40 28.50
C VAL A 334 -0.02 11.79 28.75
N ALA A 335 0.60 12.53 29.66
CA ALA A 335 0.17 13.87 30.06
C ALA A 335 1.10 14.98 29.52
N GLY A 336 0.57 16.19 29.39
CA GLY A 336 1.31 17.36 28.92
C GLY A 336 0.42 18.42 28.26
N PHE A 337 0.97 19.61 28.02
CA PHE A 337 0.25 20.73 27.42
C PHE A 337 -0.32 20.39 26.03
N SER A 338 -1.35 21.13 25.61
CA SER A 338 -1.87 21.00 24.24
C SER A 338 -0.78 21.33 23.21
N GLY A 339 -0.74 20.61 22.09
CA GLY A 339 0.26 20.83 21.04
C GLY A 339 1.68 20.31 21.33
N ILE A 340 1.98 19.83 22.55
CA ILE A 340 3.34 19.37 22.93
C ILE A 340 3.81 18.08 22.22
N GLY A 341 2.95 17.47 21.40
CA GLY A 341 3.27 16.26 20.64
C GLY A 341 2.87 14.93 21.29
N LYS A 342 1.99 14.93 22.31
CA LYS A 342 1.50 13.69 22.97
C LYS A 342 1.06 12.61 21.97
N THR A 343 0.21 12.99 21.01
CA THR A 343 -0.28 12.09 19.97
C THR A 343 0.84 11.58 19.08
N ALA A 344 1.87 12.39 18.78
CA ALA A 344 3.01 11.93 17.99
C ALA A 344 3.84 10.87 18.72
N VAL A 345 4.07 11.03 20.03
CA VAL A 345 4.77 10.05 20.87
C VAL A 345 3.98 8.73 20.90
N VAL A 346 2.68 8.80 21.15
CA VAL A 346 1.81 7.61 21.15
C VAL A 346 1.67 6.99 19.76
N ASN A 347 1.94 7.72 18.68
CA ASN A 347 1.89 7.11 17.36
C ASN A 347 3.17 6.32 17.01
N GLU A 348 4.26 6.45 17.77
CA GLU A 348 5.49 5.68 17.52
C GLU A 348 5.38 4.21 17.96
N ILE A 349 4.46 3.87 18.88
CA ILE A 349 4.21 2.47 19.29
C ILE A 349 3.56 1.61 18.20
N HIS A 350 2.94 2.20 17.18
CA HIS A 350 2.32 1.43 16.09
C HIS A 350 3.29 0.45 15.43
N LYS A 351 4.56 0.83 15.24
CA LYS A 351 5.56 -0.01 14.55
C LYS A 351 5.76 -1.38 15.23
N PRO A 352 6.02 -1.46 16.55
CA PRO A 352 6.12 -2.73 17.27
C PRO A 352 4.80 -3.47 17.47
N ILE A 353 3.65 -2.80 17.53
CA ILE A 353 2.36 -3.49 17.63
C ILE A 353 2.13 -4.37 16.40
N VAL A 354 2.40 -3.81 15.21
CA VAL A 354 2.33 -4.58 13.96
C VAL A 354 3.31 -5.76 13.98
N ARG A 355 4.46 -5.64 14.66
CA ARG A 355 5.45 -6.74 14.80
C ARG A 355 4.91 -7.94 15.54
N GLN A 356 4.01 -7.75 16.48
CA GLN A 356 3.43 -8.85 17.25
C GLN A 356 2.04 -9.27 16.76
N ARG A 357 1.64 -8.83 15.56
CA ARG A 357 0.30 -9.08 15.00
C ARG A 357 -0.83 -8.59 15.91
N GLY A 358 -0.54 -7.58 16.74
CA GLY A 358 -1.51 -6.95 17.61
C GLY A 358 -2.46 -6.03 16.84
N TYR A 359 -3.65 -5.83 17.41
CA TYR A 359 -4.57 -4.82 16.93
C TYR A 359 -4.38 -3.53 17.71
N PHE A 360 -4.24 -2.42 16.98
CA PHE A 360 -4.21 -1.10 17.57
C PHE A 360 -5.55 -0.43 17.33
N ILE A 361 -6.22 -0.04 18.41
CA ILE A 361 -7.47 0.70 18.36
C ILE A 361 -7.27 2.06 19.03
N LYS A 362 -7.93 3.08 18.49
CA LYS A 362 -7.78 4.46 18.99
C LYS A 362 -9.12 5.13 19.12
N GLY A 363 -9.35 5.72 20.28
CA GLY A 363 -10.49 6.57 20.58
C GLY A 363 -10.06 8.01 20.80
N LYS A 364 -10.98 8.96 20.62
CA LYS A 364 -10.76 10.33 21.06
C LYS A 364 -11.93 10.80 21.92
N PHE A 365 -11.62 11.25 23.13
CA PHE A 365 -12.57 12.04 23.91
C PHE A 365 -12.62 13.46 23.34
N ASP A 366 -13.65 13.73 22.54
CA ASP A 366 -13.87 15.06 21.98
C ASP A 366 -14.66 15.95 22.95
N GLN A 367 -14.37 17.25 22.94
CA GLN A 367 -15.02 18.24 23.79
C GLN A 367 -16.53 18.35 23.53
N PHE A 368 -17.00 17.93 22.35
CA PHE A 368 -18.40 17.98 21.95
C PHE A 368 -19.20 16.71 22.32
N ASN A 369 -18.54 15.61 22.70
CA ASN A 369 -19.19 14.32 23.03
C ASN A 369 -19.10 13.95 24.53
N ARG A 370 -19.11 14.95 25.41
CA ARG A 370 -18.92 14.77 26.88
C ARG A 370 -20.01 13.93 27.55
N ASN A 371 -21.21 13.87 26.96
CA ASN A 371 -22.37 13.26 27.59
C ASN A 371 -22.58 11.77 27.23
N ILE A 372 -21.66 11.18 26.44
CA ILE A 372 -21.73 9.77 26.06
C ILE A 372 -20.61 9.02 26.79
N PRO A 373 -20.92 8.25 27.85
CA PRO A 373 -19.96 7.39 28.53
C PRO A 373 -19.28 6.44 27.55
N PHE A 374 -17.99 6.20 27.73
CA PHE A 374 -17.18 5.30 26.88
C PHE A 374 -17.12 5.67 25.38
N SER A 375 -17.55 6.86 24.97
CA SER A 375 -17.59 7.27 23.55
C SER A 375 -16.28 7.06 22.79
N ALA A 376 -15.13 7.33 23.43
CA ALA A 376 -13.82 7.06 22.83
C ALA A 376 -13.58 5.56 22.61
N PHE A 377 -13.94 4.70 23.57
CA PHE A 377 -13.83 3.24 23.41
C PHE A 377 -14.76 2.75 22.31
N VAL A 378 -16.01 3.22 22.28
CA VAL A 378 -16.96 2.87 21.22
C VAL A 378 -16.40 3.24 19.86
N GLN A 379 -15.88 4.47 19.71
CA GLN A 379 -15.25 4.92 18.47
C GLN A 379 -14.07 4.02 18.07
N ALA A 380 -13.22 3.64 19.04
CA ALA A 380 -12.10 2.73 18.81
C ALA A 380 -12.57 1.37 18.28
N PHE A 381 -13.63 0.81 18.87
CA PHE A 381 -14.20 -0.47 18.44
C PHE A 381 -14.96 -0.41 17.11
N ARG A 382 -15.61 0.71 16.78
CA ARG A 382 -16.22 0.90 15.45
C ARG A 382 -15.16 0.82 14.34
N ASN A 383 -14.07 1.58 14.50
CA ASN A 383 -12.94 1.52 13.58
C ASN A 383 -12.33 0.11 13.50
N PHE A 384 -12.32 -0.60 14.62
CA PHE A 384 -11.83 -1.98 14.66
C PHE A 384 -12.77 -2.97 13.97
N MET A 385 -14.09 -2.81 14.08
CA MET A 385 -15.05 -3.64 13.34
C MET A 385 -14.91 -3.45 11.83
N ASP A 386 -14.73 -2.20 11.39
CA ASP A 386 -14.43 -1.92 9.98
C ASP A 386 -13.14 -2.61 9.53
N GLN A 387 -12.10 -2.62 10.39
CA GLN A 387 -10.87 -3.36 10.11
C GLN A 387 -11.12 -4.87 9.98
N LEU A 388 -11.87 -5.48 10.92
CA LEU A 388 -12.20 -6.91 10.89
C LEU A 388 -13.05 -7.30 9.68
N LEU A 389 -13.95 -6.43 9.23
CA LEU A 389 -14.75 -6.66 8.02
C LEU A 389 -13.92 -6.74 6.76
N THR A 390 -12.67 -6.30 6.83
CA THR A 390 -11.74 -6.41 5.72
C THR A 390 -10.88 -7.68 5.76
N GLU A 391 -11.07 -8.54 6.76
CA GLU A 391 -10.41 -9.84 6.84
C GLU A 391 -10.93 -10.84 5.80
N SER A 392 -10.22 -11.94 5.57
CA SER A 392 -10.73 -13.02 4.71
C SER A 392 -12.05 -13.59 5.25
N GLU A 393 -12.92 -14.13 4.37
CA GLU A 393 -14.19 -14.73 4.79
C GLU A 393 -14.02 -15.80 5.88
N VAL A 394 -12.95 -16.59 5.81
CA VAL A 394 -12.61 -17.61 6.81
C VAL A 394 -12.33 -16.98 8.18
N GLN A 395 -11.60 -15.87 8.22
CA GLN A 395 -11.31 -15.16 9.47
C GLN A 395 -12.55 -14.45 10.00
N ILE A 396 -13.35 -13.82 9.13
CA ILE A 396 -14.62 -13.21 9.53
C ILE A 396 -15.54 -14.26 10.16
N GLN A 397 -15.64 -15.47 9.60
CA GLN A 397 -16.43 -16.55 10.20
C GLN A 397 -15.87 -17.01 11.56
N LYS A 398 -14.55 -17.08 11.72
CA LYS A 398 -13.94 -17.37 13.02
C LYS A 398 -14.30 -16.30 14.07
N TRP A 399 -14.19 -15.02 13.70
CA TRP A 399 -14.55 -13.91 14.58
C TRP A 399 -16.04 -13.91 14.90
N LYS A 400 -16.90 -14.11 13.90
CA LYS A 400 -18.35 -14.25 14.08
C LYS A 400 -18.67 -15.31 15.13
N ASN A 401 -18.11 -16.51 15.01
CA ASN A 401 -18.37 -17.60 15.94
C ASN A 401 -17.91 -17.26 17.36
N LYS A 402 -16.70 -16.69 17.52
CA LYS A 402 -16.20 -16.27 18.83
C LYS A 402 -17.07 -15.19 19.49
N ILE A 403 -17.50 -14.19 18.71
CA ILE A 403 -18.32 -13.08 19.23
C ILE A 403 -19.71 -13.57 19.62
N ILE A 404 -20.37 -14.38 18.77
CA ILE A 404 -21.69 -14.95 19.08
C ILE A 404 -21.59 -15.84 20.33
N GLN A 405 -20.53 -16.65 20.45
CA GLN A 405 -20.32 -17.49 21.63
C GLN A 405 -20.14 -16.65 22.91
N ALA A 406 -19.47 -15.50 22.83
CA ALA A 406 -19.24 -14.63 23.99
C ALA A 406 -20.47 -13.80 24.38
N LEU A 407 -21.22 -13.28 23.40
CA LEU A 407 -22.37 -12.40 23.62
C LEU A 407 -23.69 -13.15 23.82
N GLY A 408 -23.82 -14.36 23.27
CA GLY A 408 -25.06 -15.14 23.30
C GLY A 408 -26.21 -14.39 22.60
N GLU A 409 -27.41 -14.48 23.18
CA GLU A 409 -28.63 -13.86 22.65
C GLU A 409 -28.68 -12.34 22.83
N ASP A 410 -27.75 -11.78 23.61
CA ASP A 410 -27.73 -10.35 23.97
C ASP A 410 -26.90 -9.48 23.01
N GLY A 411 -26.50 -10.02 21.85
CA GLY A 411 -25.63 -9.32 20.90
C GLY A 411 -26.18 -7.97 20.42
N GLN A 412 -27.51 -7.79 20.41
CA GLN A 412 -28.17 -6.55 20.00
C GLN A 412 -27.74 -5.34 20.85
N VAL A 413 -27.50 -5.54 22.14
CA VAL A 413 -27.07 -4.47 23.07
C VAL A 413 -25.74 -3.84 22.63
N ILE A 414 -24.85 -4.65 22.06
CA ILE A 414 -23.55 -4.16 21.56
C ILE A 414 -23.72 -3.53 20.17
N ILE A 415 -24.60 -4.07 19.31
CA ILE A 415 -24.89 -3.51 17.98
C ILE A 415 -25.43 -2.08 18.07
N GLU A 416 -26.28 -1.78 19.05
CA GLU A 416 -26.82 -0.42 19.25
C GLU A 416 -25.72 0.63 19.46
N VAL A 417 -24.60 0.22 20.04
CA VAL A 417 -23.45 1.08 20.32
C VAL A 417 -22.42 1.01 19.20
N ILE A 418 -22.23 -0.17 18.59
CA ILE A 418 -21.29 -0.48 17.50
C ILE A 418 -22.06 -1.10 16.32
N PRO A 419 -22.74 -0.30 15.48
CA PRO A 419 -23.62 -0.81 14.42
C PRO A 419 -22.90 -1.67 13.38
N GLU A 420 -21.62 -1.41 13.15
CA GLU A 420 -20.76 -2.15 12.22
C GLU A 420 -20.67 -3.64 12.59
N LEU A 421 -20.88 -3.99 13.86
CA LEU A 421 -20.88 -5.37 14.34
C LEU A 421 -21.98 -6.23 13.69
N GLU A 422 -23.13 -5.63 13.34
CA GLU A 422 -24.23 -6.34 12.65
C GLU A 422 -23.76 -6.97 11.33
N ARG A 423 -22.82 -6.32 10.63
CA ARG A 423 -22.26 -6.85 9.38
C ARG A 423 -21.41 -8.12 9.60
N ILE A 424 -20.90 -8.34 10.81
CA ILE A 424 -20.09 -9.51 11.17
C ILE A 424 -20.98 -10.63 11.70
N ILE A 425 -21.80 -10.34 12.71
CA ILE A 425 -22.59 -11.38 13.42
C ILE A 425 -24.00 -11.58 12.86
N GLY A 426 -24.46 -10.68 11.99
CA GLY A 426 -25.83 -10.65 11.49
C GLY A 426 -26.81 -10.01 12.48
N LYS A 427 -28.05 -9.77 12.01
CA LYS A 427 -29.13 -9.24 12.85
C LYS A 427 -29.39 -10.12 14.07
N GLN A 428 -29.51 -9.48 15.23
CA GLN A 428 -29.83 -10.14 16.49
C GLN A 428 -31.27 -9.85 16.89
N LEU A 429 -31.82 -10.67 17.79
CA LEU A 429 -33.14 -10.42 18.35
C LEU A 429 -33.11 -9.17 19.24
N PRO A 430 -34.20 -8.38 19.28
CA PRO A 430 -34.29 -7.24 20.18
C PRO A 430 -34.04 -7.65 21.63
N ALA A 431 -33.12 -6.97 22.28
CA ALA A 431 -32.84 -7.17 23.68
C ALA A 431 -34.05 -6.69 24.53
N PRO A 432 -34.40 -7.39 25.64
CA PRO A 432 -35.42 -6.91 26.56
C PRO A 432 -35.03 -5.52 27.09
N GLU A 433 -35.98 -4.58 27.09
CA GLU A 433 -35.76 -3.24 27.65
C GLU A 433 -35.57 -3.33 29.16
N LEU A 434 -34.43 -2.83 29.63
CA LEU A 434 -34.11 -2.67 31.04
C LEU A 434 -33.91 -1.18 31.31
N SER A 435 -34.22 -0.71 32.52
CA SER A 435 -34.09 0.69 32.90
C SER A 435 -32.99 0.91 33.95
N GLY A 436 -32.37 2.09 33.93
CA GLY A 436 -31.39 2.55 34.91
C GLY A 436 -30.19 1.60 35.09
N ASN A 437 -29.91 1.22 36.33
CA ASN A 437 -28.73 0.43 36.70
C ASN A 437 -28.71 -0.97 36.06
N ALA A 438 -29.87 -1.58 35.80
CA ALA A 438 -29.94 -2.91 35.22
C ALA A 438 -29.43 -2.93 33.77
N ALA A 439 -29.78 -1.90 32.98
CA ALA A 439 -29.26 -1.73 31.62
C ALA A 439 -27.75 -1.50 31.62
N GLN A 440 -27.26 -0.65 32.53
CA GLN A 440 -25.82 -0.35 32.62
C GLN A 440 -25.00 -1.57 33.05
N ASN A 441 -25.48 -2.36 34.01
CA ASN A 441 -24.80 -3.58 34.44
C ASN A 441 -24.75 -4.64 33.32
N ARG A 442 -25.84 -4.81 32.57
CA ARG A 442 -25.88 -5.70 31.41
C ARG A 442 -24.90 -5.24 30.34
N PHE A 443 -24.90 -3.96 29.99
CA PHE A 443 -23.94 -3.40 29.05
C PHE A 443 -22.49 -3.63 29.50
N ASN A 444 -22.14 -3.30 30.75
CA ASN A 444 -20.78 -3.49 31.26
C ASN A 444 -20.33 -4.96 31.20
N LEU A 445 -21.21 -5.89 31.56
CA LEU A 445 -20.93 -7.33 31.50
C LEU A 445 -20.70 -7.80 30.07
N LEU A 446 -21.59 -7.42 29.14
CA LEU A 446 -21.49 -7.81 27.73
C LEU A 446 -20.29 -7.16 27.05
N PHE A 447 -20.03 -5.89 27.34
CA PHE A 447 -18.88 -5.18 26.82
C PHE A 447 -17.57 -5.81 27.32
N HIS A 448 -17.50 -6.19 28.60
CA HIS A 448 -16.35 -6.94 29.11
C HIS A 448 -16.14 -8.28 28.39
N LYS A 449 -17.21 -9.08 28.22
CA LYS A 449 -17.15 -10.34 27.46
C LYS A 449 -16.70 -10.11 26.01
N PHE A 450 -17.20 -9.05 25.38
CA PHE A 450 -16.81 -8.63 24.03
C PHE A 450 -15.32 -8.30 23.96
N LEU A 451 -14.79 -7.54 24.92
CA LEU A 451 -13.36 -7.19 24.99
C LEU A 451 -12.47 -8.44 25.09
N GLN A 452 -12.88 -9.42 25.91
CA GLN A 452 -12.13 -10.66 26.12
C GLN A 452 -11.99 -11.50 24.85
N VAL A 453 -12.90 -11.36 23.88
CA VAL A 453 -12.79 -12.05 22.58
C VAL A 453 -11.51 -11.62 21.84
N PHE A 454 -11.12 -10.35 21.98
CA PHE A 454 -10.02 -9.76 21.24
C PHE A 454 -8.72 -9.70 22.05
N ALA A 455 -8.81 -9.51 23.38
CA ALA A 455 -7.64 -9.43 24.26
C ALA A 455 -7.04 -10.83 24.55
N THR A 456 -6.49 -11.47 23.52
CA THR A 456 -5.89 -12.81 23.60
C THR A 456 -4.39 -12.75 23.31
N LYS A 457 -3.63 -13.77 23.74
CA LYS A 457 -2.17 -13.83 23.51
C LYS A 457 -1.80 -13.79 22.02
N ASP A 458 -2.64 -14.37 21.16
CA ASP A 458 -2.42 -14.40 19.71
C ASP A 458 -2.72 -13.06 19.02
N HIS A 459 -3.51 -12.20 19.67
CA HIS A 459 -3.92 -10.89 19.18
C HIS A 459 -3.93 -9.88 20.33
N PRO A 460 -2.75 -9.40 20.79
CA PRO A 460 -2.74 -8.39 21.83
C PRO A 460 -3.47 -7.13 21.34
N LEU A 461 -4.43 -6.66 22.14
CA LEU A 461 -5.22 -5.47 21.84
C LEU A 461 -4.66 -4.29 22.64
N GLU A 462 -4.20 -3.26 21.95
CA GLU A 462 -3.80 -2.00 22.57
C GLU A 462 -4.80 -0.89 22.21
N ALA A 463 -5.26 -0.17 23.23
CA ALA A 463 -6.21 0.92 23.10
C ALA A 463 -5.58 2.23 23.59
N VAL A 464 -5.66 3.27 22.76
CA VAL A 464 -5.19 4.64 23.06
C VAL A 464 -6.34 5.62 23.14
#